data_AF-A0A7V9IFM6-F1
#
_entry.id   AF-A0A7V9IFM6-F1
#
_cell.length_a   1.000
_cell.length_b   1.000
_cell.length_c   1.000
_cell.angle_alpha   90.00
_cell.angle_beta   90.00
_cell.angle_gamma   90.00
#
_symmetry.space_group_name_H-M   'P 1'
#
loop_
_entity.id
_entity.type
_entity.pdbx_description
1 polymer ?
#
loop_
_entity_poly.entity_id
_entity_poly.type
_entity_poly.pdbx_seq_one_letter_code
_entity_poly.pdbx_strand_id
1 'polypeptide(L)'
;MTVLLSVAVAIAAPGTASASELIDRNATAVELQVAHNGQALLSYQARGKHWNVLAWGALNALPPTTARPQVKFLLDYSGGYGTYKRDVWKTFENACLPYDGPPLKWFVTGCKAADGTYWAVQSWQRMLPNYGLQPSALQAVHELRLSHWAGPIAELTVNLNWAYRRYHHVFGSLTYLGKPVYGFKSTSGGVPLDTFGRNLYVDTLDSAYGAGWKRENSFLMHRNTGMFCYGFYPHGSRPIGAGTRYRATVIGPGVTPDVYWEAKGLERYDQEFDLLMHTIQKEFLAGDSLCRAV
;
A
#
# COMPACT_ATOMS: atom_id res chain seq x y z
N MET A 1 -31.00 7.69 46.64
CA MET A 1 -31.36 7.07 45.36
C MET A 1 -30.71 7.89 44.28
N THR A 2 -29.50 7.52 43.87
CA THR A 2 -28.64 8.34 43.00
C THR A 2 -28.23 7.45 41.83
N VAL A 3 -28.82 7.71 40.66
CA VAL A 3 -28.57 6.96 39.42
C VAL A 3 -27.37 7.60 38.73
N LEU A 4 -26.26 6.86 38.63
CA LEU A 4 -25.11 7.23 37.80
C LEU A 4 -25.39 6.80 36.36
N LEU A 5 -25.51 7.77 35.46
CA LEU A 5 -25.56 7.55 34.01
C LEU A 5 -24.12 7.37 33.49
N SER A 6 -23.78 6.16 33.08
CA SER A 6 -22.53 5.84 32.39
C SER A 6 -22.66 6.17 30.90
N VAL A 7 -21.98 7.22 30.45
CA VAL A 7 -21.86 7.57 29.03
C VAL A 7 -20.79 6.68 28.40
N ALA A 8 -21.21 5.75 27.54
CA ALA A 8 -20.32 4.97 26.71
C ALA A 8 -19.82 5.82 25.53
N VAL A 9 -18.54 6.21 25.57
CA VAL A 9 -17.87 6.87 24.44
C VAL A 9 -17.52 5.80 23.40
N ALA A 10 -18.24 5.79 22.29
CA ALA A 10 -17.91 4.98 21.13
C ALA A 10 -16.62 5.50 20.49
N ILE A 11 -15.53 4.74 20.60
CA ILE A 11 -14.27 5.01 19.91
C ILE A 11 -14.49 4.73 18.42
N ALA A 12 -14.75 5.79 17.64
CA ALA A 12 -14.72 5.71 16.19
C ALA A 12 -13.27 5.47 15.74
N ALA A 13 -12.96 4.28 15.24
CA ALA A 13 -11.69 4.02 14.58
C ALA A 13 -11.60 4.95 13.35
N PRO A 14 -10.53 5.75 13.19
CA PRO A 14 -10.40 6.63 12.04
C PRO A 14 -10.37 5.78 10.76
N GLY A 15 -11.25 6.13 9.81
CA GLY A 15 -11.26 5.50 8.50
C GLY A 15 -9.92 5.73 7.83
N THR A 16 -9.15 4.66 7.65
CA THR A 16 -7.94 4.69 6.83
C THR A 16 -8.38 4.93 5.41
N ALA A 17 -7.88 5.98 4.79
CA ALA A 17 -8.06 6.22 3.37
C ALA A 17 -7.62 5.01 2.54
N SER A 18 -8.55 4.49 1.75
CA SER A 18 -8.30 3.46 0.75
C SER A 18 -7.74 4.12 -0.51
N ALA A 19 -6.49 3.80 -0.80
CA ALA A 19 -6.04 3.70 -2.18
C ALA A 19 -5.63 2.22 -2.38
N SER A 20 -5.75 1.60 -3.57
CA SER A 20 -6.05 0.16 -3.77
C SER A 20 -7.07 -0.38 -2.75
N GLU A 21 -8.31 -0.61 -3.16
CA GLU A 21 -9.38 -0.73 -2.18
C GLU A 21 -9.25 -2.01 -1.35
N LEU A 22 -9.17 -1.87 -0.02
CA LEU A 22 -9.20 -3.00 0.89
C LEU A 22 -10.59 -3.62 0.85
N ILE A 23 -10.72 -4.82 0.29
CA ILE A 23 -12.01 -5.52 0.22
C ILE A 23 -12.25 -6.35 1.48
N ASP A 24 -11.23 -7.13 1.89
CA ASP A 24 -11.34 -8.01 3.05
C ASP A 24 -9.98 -8.42 3.61
N ARG A 25 -9.96 -9.35 4.57
CA ARG A 25 -8.78 -9.88 5.23
C ARG A 25 -8.83 -11.40 5.32
N ASN A 26 -7.66 -12.03 5.18
CA ASN A 26 -7.46 -13.48 5.23
C ASN A 26 -8.39 -14.25 4.29
N ALA A 27 -8.62 -13.68 3.10
CA ALA A 27 -9.47 -14.29 2.09
C ALA A 27 -8.74 -15.46 1.40
N THR A 28 -9.50 -16.50 1.07
CA THR A 28 -9.05 -17.67 0.30
C THR A 28 -10.04 -17.96 -0.84
N ALA A 29 -9.68 -18.89 -1.74
CA ALA A 29 -10.52 -19.24 -2.91
C ALA A 29 -10.99 -17.99 -3.68
N VAL A 30 -10.05 -17.09 -3.96
CA VAL A 30 -10.30 -15.79 -4.57
C VAL A 30 -10.46 -15.96 -6.08
N GLU A 31 -11.57 -15.49 -6.61
CA GLU A 31 -11.87 -15.43 -8.04
C GLU A 31 -12.29 -14.02 -8.43
N LEU A 32 -11.80 -13.55 -9.58
CA LEU A 32 -12.15 -12.27 -10.15
C LEU A 32 -12.79 -12.48 -11.52
N GLN A 33 -13.97 -11.91 -11.70
CA GLN A 33 -14.68 -11.85 -12.97
C GLN A 33 -14.99 -10.39 -13.29
N VAL A 34 -15.01 -10.03 -14.58
CA VAL A 34 -15.33 -8.67 -15.03
C VAL A 34 -16.29 -8.77 -16.19
N ALA A 35 -17.45 -8.13 -16.09
CA ALA A 35 -18.46 -8.14 -17.13
C ALA A 35 -18.19 -7.09 -18.21
N HIS A 36 -18.83 -7.24 -19.38
CA HIS A 36 -18.72 -6.28 -20.50
C HIS A 36 -19.10 -4.83 -20.14
N ASN A 37 -19.91 -4.63 -19.10
CA ASN A 37 -20.32 -3.32 -18.62
C ASN A 37 -19.32 -2.67 -17.66
N GLY A 38 -18.14 -3.26 -17.45
CA GLY A 38 -17.07 -2.73 -16.61
C GLY A 38 -17.26 -2.94 -15.10
N GLN A 39 -18.24 -3.74 -14.68
CA GLN A 39 -18.36 -4.16 -13.28
C GLN A 39 -17.49 -5.39 -13.03
N ALA A 40 -16.88 -5.46 -11.86
CA ALA A 40 -16.17 -6.64 -11.38
C ALA A 40 -17.00 -7.37 -10.33
N LEU A 41 -16.93 -8.71 -10.35
CA LEU A 41 -17.37 -9.58 -9.28
C LEU A 41 -16.13 -10.23 -8.65
N LEU A 42 -15.90 -9.94 -7.38
CA LEU A 42 -14.85 -10.57 -6.57
C LEU A 42 -15.49 -11.58 -5.61
N SER A 43 -15.22 -12.85 -5.84
CA SER A 43 -15.73 -13.97 -5.05
C SER A 43 -14.61 -14.55 -4.19
N TYR A 44 -14.89 -14.82 -2.91
CA TYR A 44 -13.88 -15.37 -2.00
C TYR A 44 -14.51 -15.99 -0.74
N GLN A 45 -13.71 -16.72 0.03
CA GLN A 45 -14.06 -17.23 1.36
C GLN A 45 -13.35 -16.42 2.43
N ALA A 46 -14.09 -15.92 3.43
CA ALA A 46 -13.52 -15.27 4.61
C ALA A 46 -14.47 -15.39 5.81
N ARG A 47 -13.91 -15.53 7.01
CA ARG A 47 -14.68 -15.64 8.26
C ARG A 47 -15.75 -16.76 8.23
N GLY A 48 -15.42 -17.88 7.59
CA GLY A 48 -16.32 -19.04 7.45
C GLY A 48 -17.52 -18.80 6.51
N LYS A 49 -17.48 -17.77 5.67
CA LYS A 49 -18.55 -17.42 4.73
C LYS A 49 -18.00 -17.18 3.34
N HIS A 50 -18.82 -17.50 2.33
CA HIS A 50 -18.59 -17.11 0.95
C HIS A 50 -19.08 -15.69 0.74
N TRP A 51 -18.29 -14.89 0.03
CA TRP A 51 -18.57 -13.51 -0.30
C TRP A 51 -18.60 -13.35 -1.82
N ASN A 52 -19.54 -12.53 -2.28
CA ASN A 52 -19.67 -12.09 -3.66
C ASN A 52 -19.76 -10.57 -3.63
N VAL A 53 -18.69 -9.88 -3.99
CA VAL A 53 -18.60 -8.42 -3.91
C VAL A 53 -18.60 -7.86 -5.32
N LEU A 54 -19.62 -7.08 -5.66
CA LEU A 54 -19.57 -6.27 -6.89
C LEU A 54 -18.78 -5.00 -6.65
N ALA A 55 -17.93 -4.62 -7.61
CA ALA A 55 -17.13 -3.40 -7.58
C ALA A 55 -17.19 -2.67 -8.92
N TRP A 56 -17.35 -1.35 -8.90
CA TRP A 56 -17.39 -0.50 -10.10
C TRP A 56 -17.15 0.99 -9.79
N GLY A 57 -17.17 1.83 -10.82
CA GLY A 57 -17.27 3.29 -10.68
C GLY A 57 -15.95 4.03 -10.36
N ALA A 58 -14.82 3.34 -10.35
CA ALA A 58 -13.51 3.96 -10.19
C ALA A 58 -12.48 3.36 -11.14
N LEU A 59 -11.59 4.22 -11.64
CA LEU A 59 -10.48 3.89 -12.53
C LEU A 59 -9.31 4.81 -12.18
N ASN A 60 -8.08 4.27 -12.16
CA ASN A 60 -6.84 5.04 -11.97
C ASN A 60 -6.79 5.83 -10.65
N ALA A 61 -6.15 6.99 -10.67
CA ALA A 61 -6.00 7.89 -9.54
C ALA A 61 -6.02 9.35 -10.00
N LEU A 62 -6.44 10.23 -9.10
CA LEU A 62 -6.28 11.67 -9.23
C LEU A 62 -4.90 12.11 -8.71
N PRO A 63 -4.27 13.11 -9.36
CA PRO A 63 -3.15 13.83 -8.77
C PRO A 63 -3.54 14.42 -7.41
N PRO A 64 -2.59 14.58 -6.46
CA PRO A 64 -2.88 15.16 -5.16
C PRO A 64 -3.57 16.52 -5.25
N THR A 65 -4.71 16.64 -4.59
CA THR A 65 -5.48 17.89 -4.50
C THR A 65 -6.30 17.93 -3.21
N THR A 66 -6.54 19.13 -2.67
CA THR A 66 -7.47 19.34 -1.55
C THR A 66 -8.88 19.67 -2.01
N ALA A 67 -9.11 19.85 -3.32
CA ALA A 67 -10.40 20.30 -3.86
C ALA A 67 -11.45 19.19 -3.95
N ARG A 68 -11.04 17.92 -3.95
CA ARG A 68 -11.93 16.76 -4.03
C ARG A 68 -11.27 15.51 -3.44
N PRO A 69 -12.06 14.52 -2.98
CA PRO A 69 -11.55 13.22 -2.58
C PRO A 69 -10.89 12.47 -3.74
N GLN A 70 -10.11 11.46 -3.39
CA GLN A 70 -9.55 10.49 -4.32
C GLN A 70 -10.65 9.56 -4.88
N VAL A 71 -10.42 8.94 -6.04
CA VAL A 71 -11.32 7.91 -6.60
C VAL A 71 -11.39 6.68 -5.70
N LYS A 72 -12.58 6.07 -5.61
CA LYS A 72 -12.86 4.88 -4.82
C LYS A 72 -13.97 4.05 -5.46
N PHE A 73 -13.95 2.74 -5.29
CA PHE A 73 -15.02 1.89 -5.82
C PHE A 73 -16.35 2.13 -5.12
N LEU A 74 -17.42 1.93 -5.88
CA LEU A 74 -18.72 1.55 -5.35
C LEU A 74 -18.68 0.04 -5.12
N LEU A 75 -19.04 -0.39 -3.90
CA LEU A 75 -18.99 -1.78 -3.49
C LEU A 75 -20.36 -2.26 -3.04
N ASP A 76 -20.75 -3.45 -3.50
CA ASP A 76 -21.93 -4.16 -3.03
C ASP A 76 -21.54 -5.57 -2.57
N TYR A 77 -21.45 -5.73 -1.24
CA TYR A 77 -21.08 -6.98 -0.57
C TYR A 77 -22.19 -8.04 -0.57
N SER A 78 -23.36 -7.75 -1.13
CA SER A 78 -24.48 -8.69 -1.23
C SER A 78 -24.57 -9.41 -2.59
N GLY A 79 -23.57 -9.25 -3.46
CA GLY A 79 -23.56 -9.83 -4.80
C GLY A 79 -24.61 -9.21 -5.73
N GLY A 80 -25.00 -7.96 -5.47
CA GLY A 80 -25.91 -7.16 -6.31
C GLY A 80 -27.30 -6.91 -5.72
N TYR A 81 -27.69 -7.58 -4.62
CA TYR A 81 -29.01 -7.35 -4.04
C TYR A 81 -29.16 -5.93 -3.48
N GLY A 82 -28.12 -5.37 -2.87
CA GLY A 82 -28.09 -4.02 -2.31
C GLY A 82 -28.41 -2.97 -3.38
N THR A 83 -27.76 -3.10 -4.53
CA THR A 83 -27.80 -2.15 -5.65
C THR A 83 -28.97 -2.40 -6.60
N TYR A 84 -29.17 -3.65 -7.02
CA TYR A 84 -30.11 -4.02 -8.09
C TYR A 84 -31.36 -4.75 -7.59
N LYS A 85 -31.47 -5.01 -6.28
CA LYS A 85 -32.57 -5.79 -5.67
C LYS A 85 -32.73 -7.19 -6.27
N ARG A 86 -31.62 -7.77 -6.74
CA ARG A 86 -31.51 -9.14 -7.28
C ARG A 86 -30.10 -9.71 -7.11
N ASP A 87 -29.98 -11.03 -7.09
CA ASP A 87 -28.71 -11.76 -6.98
C ASP A 87 -27.92 -11.75 -8.30
N VAL A 88 -27.33 -10.61 -8.66
CA VAL A 88 -26.56 -10.45 -9.91
C VAL A 88 -25.41 -11.46 -10.01
N TRP A 89 -24.78 -11.80 -8.89
CA TRP A 89 -23.67 -12.75 -8.86
C TRP A 89 -23.99 -14.14 -9.44
N LYS A 90 -25.26 -14.59 -9.38
CA LYS A 90 -25.67 -15.91 -9.89
C LYS A 90 -25.66 -16.02 -11.42
N THR A 91 -25.83 -14.88 -12.08
CA THR A 91 -25.91 -14.79 -13.55
C THR A 91 -24.83 -13.84 -14.07
N PHE A 92 -23.73 -13.70 -13.33
CA PHE A 92 -22.65 -12.80 -13.70
C PHE A 92 -21.86 -13.41 -14.86
N GLU A 93 -21.87 -12.74 -16.00
CA GLU A 93 -21.17 -13.19 -17.18
C GLU A 93 -19.76 -12.59 -17.21
N ASN A 94 -18.76 -13.46 -17.14
CA ASN A 94 -17.37 -13.06 -17.19
C ASN A 94 -16.91 -12.78 -18.63
N ALA A 95 -16.39 -11.58 -18.85
CA ALA A 95 -15.76 -11.12 -20.09
C ALA A 95 -14.24 -10.87 -19.92
N CYS A 96 -13.65 -11.28 -18.80
CA CYS A 96 -12.21 -11.18 -18.56
C CYS A 96 -11.42 -11.94 -19.64
N LEU A 97 -10.46 -11.23 -20.24
CA LEU A 97 -9.37 -11.84 -20.99
C LEU A 97 -8.20 -12.16 -20.05
N PRO A 98 -7.31 -13.11 -20.42
CA PRO A 98 -6.10 -13.38 -19.65
C PRO A 98 -5.32 -12.09 -19.35
N TYR A 99 -4.84 -11.98 -18.11
CA TYR A 99 -4.04 -10.82 -17.69
C TYR A 99 -2.73 -10.75 -18.49
N ASP A 100 -2.57 -9.66 -19.26
CA ASP A 100 -1.36 -9.33 -20.01
C ASP A 100 -0.71 -8.02 -19.53
N GLY A 101 -1.10 -7.54 -18.34
CA GLY A 101 -0.62 -6.29 -17.76
C GLY A 101 0.78 -6.40 -17.12
N PRO A 102 1.29 -5.32 -16.52
CA PRO A 102 2.60 -5.32 -15.87
C PRO A 102 2.68 -6.38 -14.75
N PRO A 103 3.87 -6.94 -14.48
CA PRO A 103 4.04 -7.91 -13.41
C PRO A 103 3.75 -7.24 -12.05
N LEU A 104 2.82 -7.83 -11.29
CA LEU A 104 2.47 -7.37 -9.95
C LEU A 104 3.04 -8.32 -8.91
N LYS A 105 3.60 -7.78 -7.82
CA LYS A 105 3.91 -8.57 -6.62
C LYS A 105 2.67 -8.73 -5.78
N TRP A 106 2.67 -9.75 -4.92
CA TRP A 106 1.50 -10.12 -4.11
C TRP A 106 0.27 -10.51 -4.93
N PHE A 107 0.45 -10.79 -6.23
CA PHE A 107 -0.63 -11.09 -7.17
C PHE A 107 -1.37 -12.37 -6.79
N VAL A 108 -2.69 -12.27 -6.74
CA VAL A 108 -3.60 -13.40 -6.49
C VAL A 108 -4.29 -13.80 -7.78
N THR A 109 -4.92 -12.83 -8.44
CA THR A 109 -5.60 -13.00 -9.72
C THR A 109 -5.77 -11.63 -10.38
N GLY A 110 -6.05 -11.61 -11.68
CA GLY A 110 -6.25 -10.40 -12.45
C GLY A 110 -6.70 -10.73 -13.86
N CYS A 111 -7.20 -9.73 -14.57
CA CYS A 111 -7.62 -9.89 -15.95
C CYS A 111 -7.55 -8.57 -16.71
N LYS A 112 -7.58 -8.68 -18.04
CA LYS A 112 -7.81 -7.55 -18.94
C LYS A 112 -9.30 -7.49 -19.25
N ALA A 113 -9.94 -6.35 -18.98
CA ALA A 113 -11.34 -6.13 -19.28
C ALA A 113 -11.55 -5.90 -20.78
N ALA A 114 -12.79 -6.05 -21.25
CA ALA A 114 -13.14 -5.91 -22.67
C ALA A 114 -12.89 -4.50 -23.23
N ASP A 115 -12.85 -3.47 -22.37
CA ASP A 115 -12.53 -2.08 -22.72
C ASP A 115 -11.01 -1.80 -22.74
N GLY A 116 -10.18 -2.83 -22.49
CA GLY A 116 -8.73 -2.74 -22.47
C GLY A 116 -8.12 -2.27 -21.15
N THR A 117 -8.93 -2.01 -20.13
CA THR A 117 -8.46 -1.72 -18.77
C THR A 117 -8.08 -3.01 -18.04
N TYR A 118 -7.45 -2.87 -16.86
CA TYR A 118 -6.95 -3.99 -16.07
C TYR A 118 -7.60 -4.01 -14.70
N TRP A 119 -7.98 -5.20 -14.26
CA TRP A 119 -8.35 -5.47 -12.88
C TRP A 119 -7.37 -6.46 -12.27
N ALA A 120 -7.00 -6.24 -11.00
CA ALA A 120 -6.15 -7.18 -10.29
C ALA A 120 -6.41 -7.18 -8.79
N VAL A 121 -6.08 -8.31 -8.19
CA VAL A 121 -6.19 -8.57 -6.76
C VAL A 121 -4.82 -8.89 -6.21
N GLN A 122 -4.44 -8.18 -5.15
CA GLN A 122 -3.19 -8.40 -4.42
C GLN A 122 -3.46 -8.78 -2.96
N SER A 123 -2.56 -9.57 -2.36
CA SER A 123 -2.68 -10.01 -0.96
C SER A 123 -1.37 -9.96 -0.18
N TRP A 124 -1.31 -9.12 0.85
CA TRP A 124 -0.11 -8.95 1.68
C TRP A 124 -0.39 -8.40 3.09
N GLN A 125 0.60 -8.54 3.98
CA GLN A 125 0.49 -8.14 5.39
C GLN A 125 0.96 -6.70 5.61
N ARG A 126 0.05 -5.74 5.44
CA ARG A 126 0.36 -4.33 5.67
C ARG A 126 0.51 -3.98 7.15
N MET A 127 -0.31 -4.57 8.02
CA MET A 127 -0.51 -4.12 9.40
C MET A 127 0.56 -4.57 10.41
N LEU A 128 1.68 -5.13 9.95
CA LEU A 128 2.77 -5.56 10.83
C LEU A 128 3.33 -4.38 11.65
N PRO A 129 3.62 -4.56 12.95
CA PRO A 129 4.17 -3.50 13.77
C PRO A 129 5.62 -3.21 13.38
N ASN A 130 6.04 -1.95 13.55
CA ASN A 130 7.39 -1.51 13.20
C ASN A 130 8.46 -2.14 14.10
N TYR A 131 9.71 -2.05 13.66
CA TYR A 131 10.92 -2.45 14.36
C TYR A 131 10.96 -3.93 14.76
N GLY A 132 10.42 -4.80 13.90
CA GLY A 132 10.42 -6.25 14.08
C GLY A 132 9.66 -6.74 15.31
N LEU A 133 8.70 -5.95 15.81
CA LEU A 133 7.83 -6.38 16.90
C LEU A 133 6.94 -7.55 16.45
N GLN A 134 6.51 -8.36 17.41
CA GLN A 134 5.60 -9.47 17.11
C GLN A 134 4.20 -8.92 16.82
N PRO A 135 3.59 -9.30 15.68
CA PRO A 135 2.23 -8.86 15.38
C PRO A 135 1.22 -9.58 16.27
N SER A 136 0.20 -8.85 16.71
CA SER A 136 -1.05 -9.47 17.15
C SER A 136 -1.77 -10.16 15.98
N ALA A 137 -2.77 -11.01 16.28
CA ALA A 137 -3.58 -11.65 15.25
C ALA A 137 -4.28 -10.64 14.32
N LEU A 138 -4.66 -9.46 14.83
CA LEU A 138 -5.26 -8.38 14.04
C LEU A 138 -4.26 -7.69 13.10
N GLN A 139 -2.97 -7.73 13.43
CA GLN A 139 -1.89 -7.13 12.65
C GLN A 139 -1.29 -8.10 11.63
N ALA A 140 -1.32 -9.39 11.93
CA ALA A 140 -0.81 -10.46 11.06
C ALA A 140 -1.76 -10.83 9.90
N VAL A 141 -2.83 -10.08 9.70
CA VAL A 141 -3.80 -10.33 8.63
C VAL A 141 -3.21 -10.05 7.25
N HIS A 142 -3.53 -10.88 6.28
CA HIS A 142 -3.33 -10.59 4.86
C HIS A 142 -4.51 -9.77 4.35
N GLU A 143 -4.25 -8.58 3.82
CA GLU A 143 -5.27 -7.73 3.21
C GLU A 143 -5.55 -8.18 1.78
N LEU A 144 -6.81 -8.34 1.40
CA LEU A 144 -7.25 -8.57 0.03
C LEU A 144 -7.58 -7.22 -0.62
N ARG A 145 -6.83 -6.84 -1.65
CA ARG A 145 -6.86 -5.48 -2.21
C ARG A 145 -7.19 -5.52 -3.70
N LEU A 146 -8.17 -4.73 -4.12
CA LEU A 146 -8.67 -4.68 -5.49
C LEU A 146 -8.17 -3.41 -6.20
N SER A 147 -7.79 -3.56 -7.46
CA SER A 147 -7.32 -2.46 -8.31
C SER A 147 -8.01 -2.48 -9.67
N HIS A 148 -8.21 -1.30 -10.26
CA HIS A 148 -8.73 -1.08 -11.61
C HIS A 148 -8.01 0.10 -12.26
N TRP A 149 -7.28 -0.15 -13.35
CA TRP A 149 -6.45 0.87 -13.97
C TRP A 149 -6.34 0.72 -15.49
N ALA A 150 -5.89 1.79 -16.13
CA ALA A 150 -5.50 1.83 -17.52
C ALA A 150 -4.13 2.51 -17.65
N GLY A 151 -3.30 2.00 -18.54
CA GLY A 151 -1.95 2.52 -18.76
C GLY A 151 -0.96 2.12 -17.65
N PRO A 152 0.08 2.93 -17.39
CA PRO A 152 1.14 2.58 -16.44
C PRO A 152 0.64 2.62 -14.98
N ILE A 153 1.33 1.87 -14.11
CA ILE A 153 1.13 1.93 -12.66
C ILE A 153 2.03 3.00 -12.03
N ALA A 154 1.88 3.24 -10.72
CA ALA A 154 2.75 4.16 -10.00
C ALA A 154 4.20 3.63 -9.94
N GLU A 155 5.16 4.56 -9.98
CA GLU A 155 6.59 4.28 -9.95
C GLU A 155 7.14 4.55 -8.56
N LEU A 156 7.70 3.51 -7.93
CA LEU A 156 8.42 3.61 -6.68
C LEU A 156 9.93 3.50 -6.97
N THR A 157 10.62 4.63 -6.87
CA THR A 157 12.09 4.68 -6.93
C THR A 157 12.64 4.59 -5.51
N VAL A 158 13.59 3.70 -5.26
CA VAL A 158 14.27 3.57 -3.97
C VAL A 158 15.76 3.38 -4.19
N ASN A 159 16.54 4.18 -3.49
CA ASN A 159 17.99 4.22 -3.48
C ASN A 159 18.52 3.89 -2.09
N LEU A 160 19.75 3.38 -2.02
CA LEU A 160 20.44 3.00 -0.79
C LEU A 160 21.75 3.76 -0.66
N ASN A 161 22.08 4.22 0.55
CA ASN A 161 23.39 4.74 0.95
C ASN A 161 23.61 4.61 2.46
N TRP A 162 24.66 5.22 3.02
CA TRP A 162 24.85 5.28 4.45
C TRP A 162 24.56 6.66 5.01
N ALA A 163 23.92 6.70 6.19
CA ALA A 163 23.91 7.86 7.05
C ALA A 163 25.04 7.74 8.09
N TYR A 164 25.80 8.82 8.28
CA TYR A 164 26.93 8.85 9.22
C TYR A 164 27.96 7.73 9.01
N ARG A 165 28.09 7.25 7.75
CA ARG A 165 29.01 6.17 7.36
C ARG A 165 28.80 4.84 8.11
N ARG A 166 27.63 4.67 8.73
CA ARG A 166 27.36 3.57 9.66
C ARG A 166 25.98 2.97 9.48
N TYR A 167 24.97 3.80 9.37
CA TYR A 167 23.58 3.33 9.34
C TYR A 167 23.14 3.22 7.89
N HIS A 168 22.47 2.13 7.54
CA HIS A 168 21.86 2.06 6.21
C HIS A 168 20.81 3.15 6.09
N HIS A 169 20.67 3.68 4.90
CA HIS A 169 19.75 4.76 4.61
C HIS A 169 19.08 4.47 3.27
N VAL A 170 17.76 4.69 3.21
CA VAL A 170 16.96 4.63 2.00
C VAL A 170 16.41 6.00 1.69
N PHE A 171 16.37 6.35 0.42
CA PHE A 171 15.66 7.54 -0.05
C PHE A 171 15.07 7.29 -1.42
N GLY A 172 14.06 8.05 -1.79
CA GLY A 172 13.36 7.79 -3.04
C GLY A 172 12.11 8.63 -3.20
N SER A 173 11.27 8.23 -4.15
CA SER A 173 10.02 8.91 -4.45
C SER A 173 8.95 7.94 -4.92
N LEU A 174 7.70 8.33 -4.72
CA LEU A 174 6.54 7.72 -5.36
C LEU A 174 5.92 8.71 -6.34
N THR A 175 5.83 8.32 -7.61
CA THR A 175 5.16 9.11 -8.64
C THR A 175 4.09 8.31 -9.37
N TYR A 176 3.12 9.01 -9.96
CA TYR A 176 2.13 8.42 -10.84
C TYR A 176 1.88 9.39 -11.99
N LEU A 177 2.08 8.91 -13.23
CA LEU A 177 2.01 9.74 -14.44
C LEU A 177 2.89 11.00 -14.35
N GLY A 178 4.12 10.83 -13.84
CA GLY A 178 5.10 11.90 -13.66
C GLY A 178 4.76 12.91 -12.55
N LYS A 179 3.69 12.67 -11.78
CA LYS A 179 3.28 13.56 -10.67
C LYS A 179 3.60 12.92 -9.32
N PRO A 180 4.05 13.71 -8.35
CA PRO A 180 4.34 13.22 -7.01
C PRO A 180 3.07 12.71 -6.32
N VAL A 181 3.21 11.65 -5.53
CA VAL A 181 2.10 11.02 -4.79
C VAL A 181 2.28 11.31 -3.29
N TYR A 182 1.42 12.16 -2.74
CA TYR A 182 1.49 12.57 -1.33
C TYR A 182 0.12 12.91 -0.72
N GLY A 183 0.05 12.91 0.61
CA GLY A 183 -1.14 13.26 1.39
C GLY A 183 -1.06 14.67 1.98
N PHE A 184 -2.14 15.12 2.61
CA PHE A 184 -2.27 16.46 3.17
C PHE A 184 -2.38 16.49 4.69
N LYS A 185 -2.81 15.38 5.30
CA LYS A 185 -3.06 15.30 6.74
C LYS A 185 -2.74 13.91 7.28
N SER A 186 -2.13 13.88 8.46
CA SER A 186 -1.87 12.65 9.19
C SER A 186 -1.98 12.85 10.69
N THR A 187 -2.07 11.76 11.44
CA THR A 187 -1.84 11.79 12.89
C THR A 187 -0.36 12.07 13.19
N SER A 188 -0.03 12.35 14.46
CA SER A 188 1.35 12.43 14.93
C SER A 188 2.12 11.12 14.77
N GLY A 189 1.43 9.98 14.74
CA GLY A 189 1.99 8.66 14.48
C GLY A 189 2.15 8.34 12.99
N GLY A 190 1.90 9.29 12.08
CA GLY A 190 2.09 9.08 10.64
C GLY A 190 0.97 8.28 9.96
N VAL A 191 -0.22 8.19 10.56
CA VAL A 191 -1.38 7.56 9.94
C VAL A 191 -2.10 8.58 9.05
N PRO A 192 -2.29 8.31 7.75
CA PRO A 192 -3.05 9.19 6.85
C PRO A 192 -4.47 9.50 7.37
N LEU A 193 -4.90 10.74 7.23
CA LEU A 193 -6.24 11.23 7.61
C LEU A 193 -7.01 11.82 6.41
N ASP A 194 -6.51 11.62 5.20
CA ASP A 194 -7.11 12.09 3.95
C ASP A 194 -7.04 11.00 2.88
N THR A 195 -7.90 11.10 1.87
CA THR A 195 -8.06 10.08 0.81
C THR A 195 -6.88 9.95 -0.15
N PHE A 196 -5.88 10.83 -0.04
CA PHE A 196 -4.66 10.69 -0.80
C PHE A 196 -3.67 9.89 0.05
N GLY A 197 -3.25 10.38 1.22
CA GLY A 197 -2.16 9.85 2.03
C GLY A 197 -2.07 8.32 2.13
N ARG A 198 -0.83 7.79 2.02
CA ARG A 198 -0.51 6.38 2.21
C ARG A 198 0.92 6.23 2.73
N ASN A 199 1.19 5.16 3.47
CA ASN A 199 2.53 4.85 3.94
C ASN A 199 3.28 3.96 2.94
N LEU A 200 4.58 4.19 2.82
CA LEU A 200 5.53 3.19 2.32
C LEU A 200 5.90 2.27 3.48
N TYR A 201 5.87 0.97 3.25
CA TYR A 201 6.18 -0.06 4.25
C TYR A 201 7.50 -0.72 3.88
N VAL A 202 8.52 -0.54 4.71
CA VAL A 202 9.84 -1.13 4.50
C VAL A 202 9.98 -2.36 5.37
N ASP A 203 10.29 -3.50 4.75
CA ASP A 203 10.65 -4.73 5.46
C ASP A 203 12.11 -5.07 5.19
N THR A 204 12.71 -5.75 6.17
CA THR A 204 14.11 -6.15 6.21
C THR A 204 14.21 -7.66 6.40
N LEU A 205 15.06 -8.33 5.61
CA LEU A 205 15.24 -9.78 5.66
C LEU A 205 16.45 -10.13 6.53
N ASP A 206 16.28 -11.09 7.44
CA ASP A 206 17.36 -11.67 8.25
C ASP A 206 18.23 -10.61 8.94
N SER A 207 17.57 -9.67 9.62
CA SER A 207 18.24 -8.58 10.36
C SER A 207 18.39 -8.92 11.85
N ALA A 208 18.87 -7.96 12.64
CA ALA A 208 18.90 -8.06 14.11
C ALA A 208 17.50 -8.26 14.75
N TYR A 209 16.42 -8.13 13.99
CA TYR A 209 15.07 -8.46 14.43
C TYR A 209 14.76 -9.96 14.41
N GLY A 210 15.62 -10.77 13.79
CA GLY A 210 15.50 -12.22 13.67
C GLY A 210 15.28 -12.67 12.22
N ALA A 211 15.19 -13.99 12.05
CA ALA A 211 15.07 -14.62 10.74
C ALA A 211 13.76 -14.28 10.00
N GLY A 212 13.85 -14.27 8.67
CA GLY A 212 12.76 -13.96 7.75
C GLY A 212 12.51 -12.46 7.59
N TRP A 213 11.48 -12.12 6.83
CA TRP A 213 11.06 -10.74 6.63
C TRP A 213 10.44 -10.17 7.91
N LYS A 214 10.94 -9.01 8.34
CA LYS A 214 10.44 -8.23 9.47
C LYS A 214 10.14 -6.81 9.02
N ARG A 215 9.08 -6.19 9.55
CA ARG A 215 8.79 -4.78 9.32
C ARG A 215 9.86 -3.92 9.99
N GLU A 216 10.57 -3.12 9.21
CA GLU A 216 11.46 -2.07 9.70
C GLU A 216 10.60 -0.90 10.18
N ASN A 217 9.92 -0.24 9.24
CA ASN A 217 9.13 0.93 9.55
C ASN A 217 8.08 1.19 8.46
N SER A 218 7.21 2.16 8.74
CA SER A 218 6.30 2.72 7.77
C SER A 218 6.20 4.23 7.91
N PHE A 219 6.20 4.94 6.79
CA PHE A 219 6.28 6.41 6.79
C PHE A 219 5.61 7.00 5.54
N LEU A 220 5.26 8.28 5.63
CA LEU A 220 4.54 9.00 4.59
C LEU A 220 5.49 9.55 3.54
N MET A 221 4.98 9.74 2.33
CA MET A 221 5.65 10.57 1.32
C MET A 221 5.54 12.04 1.70
N HIS A 222 6.59 12.81 1.43
CA HIS A 222 6.68 14.23 1.68
C HIS A 222 5.72 15.01 0.78
N ARG A 223 5.08 16.03 1.37
CA ARG A 223 4.10 16.87 0.67
C ARG A 223 4.79 17.63 -0.48
N ASN A 224 4.11 17.71 -1.61
CA ASN A 224 4.55 18.37 -2.87
C ASN A 224 5.64 17.63 -3.65
N THR A 225 6.54 16.88 -3.01
CA THR A 225 7.65 16.19 -3.70
C THR A 225 7.37 14.71 -3.93
N GLY A 226 6.53 14.08 -3.11
CA GLY A 226 6.34 12.62 -3.16
C GLY A 226 7.60 11.84 -2.75
N MET A 227 8.59 12.52 -2.18
CA MET A 227 9.87 11.95 -1.78
C MET A 227 9.81 11.37 -0.37
N PHE A 228 10.82 10.57 -0.02
CA PHE A 228 11.04 10.08 1.32
C PHE A 228 12.53 9.85 1.57
N CYS A 229 12.90 9.81 2.84
CA CYS A 229 14.18 9.32 3.31
C CYS A 229 14.01 8.66 4.68
N TYR A 230 14.79 7.63 4.94
CA TYR A 230 14.74 6.89 6.19
C TYR A 230 16.09 6.26 6.49
N GLY A 231 16.59 6.47 7.71
CA GLY A 231 17.78 5.79 8.22
C GLY A 231 17.41 4.67 9.17
N PHE A 232 18.11 3.54 9.04
CA PHE A 232 17.99 2.37 9.89
C PHE A 232 18.77 2.63 11.19
N TYR A 233 18.10 3.19 12.19
CA TYR A 233 18.68 3.56 13.47
C TYR A 233 18.17 2.65 14.61
N PRO A 234 18.88 2.57 15.75
CA PRO A 234 18.28 2.00 16.94
C PRO A 234 17.09 2.86 17.40
N HIS A 235 15.99 2.20 17.75
CA HIS A 235 14.75 2.85 18.21
C HIS A 235 14.44 2.41 19.65
N GLY A 236 14.82 3.25 20.62
CA GLY A 236 14.76 2.89 22.04
C GLY A 236 15.67 1.70 22.33
N SER A 237 15.10 0.61 22.86
CA SER A 237 15.83 -0.66 23.09
C SER A 237 15.89 -1.57 21.85
N ARG A 238 15.27 -1.19 20.73
CA ARG A 238 15.29 -2.01 19.50
C ARG A 238 16.59 -1.78 18.73
N PRO A 239 17.24 -2.85 18.24
CA PRO A 239 18.49 -2.74 17.49
C PRO A 239 18.26 -2.13 16.11
N ILE A 240 19.37 -1.86 15.41
CA ILE A 240 19.36 -1.47 13.99
C ILE A 240 18.80 -2.64 13.17
N GLY A 241 17.76 -2.40 12.36
CA GLY A 241 17.14 -3.43 11.52
C GLY A 241 17.79 -3.62 10.14
N ALA A 242 19.07 -3.28 9.99
CA ALA A 242 19.81 -3.56 8.76
C ALA A 242 19.90 -5.08 8.53
N GLY A 243 19.31 -5.56 7.44
CA GLY A 243 19.28 -6.97 7.04
C GLY A 243 19.95 -7.19 5.69
N THR A 244 19.91 -8.44 5.22
CA THR A 244 20.57 -8.89 3.99
C THR A 244 19.85 -8.45 2.72
N ARG A 245 18.55 -8.14 2.81
CA ARG A 245 17.70 -7.62 1.73
C ARG A 245 16.66 -6.65 2.29
N TYR A 246 16.22 -5.73 1.44
CA TYR A 246 15.12 -4.83 1.73
C TYR A 246 14.04 -4.98 0.68
N ARG A 247 12.80 -4.87 1.13
CA ARG A 247 11.66 -4.67 0.24
C ARG A 247 10.86 -3.49 0.74
N ALA A 248 10.22 -2.79 -0.19
CA ALA A 248 9.32 -1.72 0.12
C ALA A 248 8.02 -1.97 -0.64
N THR A 249 6.89 -1.95 0.07
CA THR A 249 5.56 -2.05 -0.55
C THR A 249 4.79 -0.79 -0.21
N VAL A 250 4.16 -0.19 -1.20
CA VAL A 250 3.27 0.96 -1.01
C VAL A 250 1.95 0.69 -1.70
N ILE A 251 0.91 1.12 -1.01
CA ILE A 251 -0.43 1.16 -1.56
C ILE A 251 -0.46 2.06 -2.81
N GLY A 252 -0.96 1.55 -3.93
CA GLY A 252 -1.12 2.34 -5.15
C GLY A 252 -2.06 3.54 -4.94
N PRO A 253 -1.83 4.71 -5.57
CA PRO A 253 -2.76 5.84 -5.47
C PRO A 253 -4.13 5.54 -6.11
N GLY A 254 -5.21 6.16 -5.61
CA GLY A 254 -6.55 5.89 -6.12
C GLY A 254 -6.89 4.40 -6.09
N VAL A 255 -7.35 3.85 -7.20
CA VAL A 255 -7.62 2.42 -7.33
C VAL A 255 -6.56 1.70 -8.19
N THR A 256 -5.34 2.24 -8.28
CA THR A 256 -4.23 1.57 -9.00
C THR A 256 -3.58 0.48 -8.14
N PRO A 257 -2.86 -0.49 -8.76
CA PRO A 257 -2.15 -1.56 -8.06
C PRO A 257 -1.15 -1.12 -7.00
N ASP A 258 -0.95 -1.97 -5.98
CA ASP A 258 0.13 -1.83 -5.03
C ASP A 258 1.48 -2.02 -5.72
N VAL A 259 2.44 -1.18 -5.35
CA VAL A 259 3.76 -1.13 -5.94
C VAL A 259 4.77 -1.76 -4.99
N TYR A 260 5.72 -2.48 -5.59
CA TYR A 260 6.74 -3.23 -4.87
C TYR A 260 8.13 -2.89 -5.40
N TRP A 261 9.07 -2.71 -4.48
CA TRP A 261 10.49 -2.62 -4.75
C TRP A 261 11.24 -3.60 -3.85
N GLU A 262 12.36 -4.14 -4.32
CA GLU A 262 13.26 -4.97 -3.54
C GLU A 262 14.70 -4.86 -4.04
N ALA A 263 15.65 -4.87 -3.12
CA ALA A 263 17.08 -4.91 -3.41
C ALA A 263 17.85 -5.71 -2.35
N LYS A 264 19.10 -6.04 -2.68
CA LYS A 264 20.06 -6.50 -1.68
C LYS A 264 20.31 -5.37 -0.68
N GLY A 265 20.48 -5.74 0.58
CA GLY A 265 20.90 -4.80 1.61
C GLY A 265 22.34 -4.33 1.36
N LEU A 266 22.70 -3.19 1.95
CA LEU A 266 24.08 -2.73 1.90
C LEU A 266 24.98 -3.71 2.68
N GLU A 267 26.21 -3.86 2.23
CA GLU A 267 27.22 -4.65 2.93
C GLU A 267 27.96 -3.79 3.95
N ARG A 268 29.19 -4.19 4.30
CA ARG A 268 30.15 -3.33 4.98
C ARG A 268 30.27 -1.98 4.26
N TYR A 269 30.48 -0.92 5.03
CA TYR A 269 30.59 0.44 4.52
C TYR A 269 31.59 0.53 3.35
N ASP A 270 31.13 1.13 2.26
CA ASP A 270 31.90 1.40 1.05
C ASP A 270 31.92 2.91 0.82
N GLN A 271 33.11 3.52 0.98
CA GLN A 271 33.26 4.96 0.88
C GLN A 271 33.04 5.49 -0.55
N GLU A 272 33.45 4.73 -1.57
CA GLU A 272 33.33 5.19 -2.96
C GLU A 272 31.86 5.20 -3.37
N PHE A 273 31.14 4.13 -3.05
CA PHE A 273 29.70 4.06 -3.27
C PHE A 273 28.94 5.12 -2.48
N ASP A 274 29.31 5.35 -1.22
CA ASP A 274 28.66 6.36 -0.39
C ASP A 274 28.81 7.77 -0.95
N LEU A 275 30.02 8.15 -1.43
CA LEU A 275 30.26 9.45 -2.05
C LEU A 275 29.52 9.63 -3.39
N LEU A 276 29.44 8.57 -4.20
CA LEU A 276 28.63 8.56 -5.41
C LEU A 276 27.16 8.79 -5.09
N MET A 277 26.62 7.99 -4.16
CA MET A 277 25.22 8.08 -3.76
C MET A 277 24.89 9.38 -3.05
N HIS A 278 25.84 9.99 -2.32
CA HIS A 278 25.67 11.31 -1.72
C HIS A 278 25.46 12.40 -2.77
N THR A 279 26.17 12.32 -3.90
CA THR A 279 25.98 13.24 -5.03
C THR A 279 24.61 13.06 -5.66
N ILE A 280 24.23 11.80 -5.96
CA ILE A 280 22.91 11.46 -6.48
C ILE A 280 21.81 11.92 -5.52
N GLN A 281 21.99 11.72 -4.21
CA GLN A 281 21.03 12.08 -3.19
C GLN A 281 20.79 13.60 -3.13
N LYS A 282 21.85 14.41 -3.24
CA LYS A 282 21.74 15.87 -3.27
C LYS A 282 20.91 16.35 -4.46
N GLU A 283 21.15 15.80 -5.64
CA GLU A 283 20.41 16.14 -6.85
C GLU A 283 18.96 15.64 -6.76
N PHE A 284 18.78 14.40 -6.34
CA PHE A 284 17.47 13.76 -6.25
C PHE A 284 16.55 14.47 -5.25
N LEU A 285 17.06 14.86 -4.08
CA LEU A 285 16.29 15.53 -3.03
C LEU A 285 16.24 17.04 -3.18
N ALA A 286 16.72 17.59 -4.30
CA ALA A 286 16.64 19.03 -4.55
C ALA A 286 15.18 19.51 -4.48
N GLY A 287 14.91 20.49 -3.62
CA GLY A 287 13.57 21.04 -3.42
C GLY A 287 12.75 20.34 -2.32
N ASP A 288 13.24 19.25 -1.73
CA ASP A 288 12.64 18.67 -0.53
C ASP A 288 13.24 19.30 0.74
N SER A 289 12.38 19.82 1.63
CA SER A 289 12.83 20.50 2.85
C SER A 289 12.99 19.57 4.06
N LEU A 290 12.49 18.33 3.95
CA LEU A 290 12.38 17.39 5.07
C LEU A 290 13.48 16.34 5.04
N CYS A 291 13.92 15.95 3.85
CA CYS A 291 15.12 15.15 3.65
C CYS A 291 16.34 16.04 3.38
N ARG A 292 17.48 15.62 3.91
CA ARG A 292 18.78 16.19 3.57
C ARG A 292 19.68 15.06 3.11
N ALA A 293 20.60 15.37 2.21
CA ALA A 293 21.67 14.43 1.89
C ALA A 293 22.52 14.18 3.15
N VAL A 294 22.83 12.92 3.40
CA VAL A 294 23.53 12.43 4.61
C VAL A 294 24.85 11.77 4.27
#